data_AF-A0A1E3RE29-F1
#
_entry.id   AF-A0A1E3RE29-F1
#
_cell.length_a   1.000
_cell.length_b   1.000
_cell.length_c   1.000
_cell.angle_alpha   90.00
_cell.angle_beta   90.00
_cell.angle_gamma   90.00
#
_symmetry.space_group_name_H-M   'P 1'
#
loop_
_entity.id
_entity.type
_entity.pdbx_description
1 polymer ?
#
loop_
_entity_poly.entity_id
_entity_poly.type
_entity_poly.pdbx_seq_one_letter_code
_entity_poly.pdbx_strand_id
1 'polypeptide(L)'
;MSSHLEVSTPSGRDLVPLSGQRVTLGKASSNAVALDHDETVSRLHAVFENLGFAWSVRDLGSRNGTYLNGERITAERVLRSGDEVRVGRSRVIFWEVRDGGDGRLDEETVAAAPIEAPPRLTRREHDVLVVLCRPLVSDDPFPEPASVRRMAGELFVTEAAVKQHLQNLYDKFAVPAEGDRRVRLANEALRRGAVTLAQLRAT
;
A
#
# COMPACT_ATOMS: atom_id res chain seq x y z
N MET A 1 5.95 -12.51 -8.39
CA MET A 1 6.03 -11.26 -7.62
C MET A 1 7.42 -11.21 -7.02
N SER A 2 8.32 -10.45 -7.66
CA SER A 2 9.65 -10.21 -7.12
C SER A 2 9.59 -8.96 -6.25
N SER A 3 9.81 -9.08 -4.94
CA SER A 3 9.88 -7.93 -4.04
C SER A 3 11.34 -7.65 -3.72
N HIS A 4 11.71 -6.40 -3.52
CA HIS A 4 13.05 -6.01 -3.13
C HIS A 4 13.05 -4.77 -2.24
N LEU A 5 14.13 -4.59 -1.48
CA LEU A 5 14.40 -3.40 -0.71
C LEU A 5 15.49 -2.60 -1.41
N GLU A 6 15.24 -1.32 -1.66
CA GLU A 6 16.24 -0.36 -2.07
C GLU A 6 16.88 0.24 -0.82
N VAL A 7 18.13 -0.13 -0.56
CA VAL A 7 18.91 0.25 0.60
C VAL A 7 19.82 1.41 0.21
N SER A 8 19.70 2.55 0.90
CA SER A 8 20.66 3.65 0.72
C SER A 8 21.94 3.35 1.51
N THR A 9 23.06 3.15 0.82
CA THR A 9 24.38 2.96 1.42
C THR A 9 25.27 4.18 1.15
N PRO A 10 26.37 4.38 1.90
CA PRO A 10 27.33 5.45 1.60
C PRO A 10 27.90 5.38 0.17
N SER A 11 27.90 4.18 -0.42
CA SER A 11 28.41 3.88 -1.76
C SER A 11 27.40 4.12 -2.89
N GLY A 12 26.12 4.33 -2.56
CA GLY A 12 25.04 4.45 -3.54
C GLY A 12 23.74 3.81 -3.07
N ARG A 13 23.09 3.05 -3.96
CA ARG A 13 21.84 2.33 -3.66
C ARG A 13 22.00 0.87 -4.04
N ASP A 14 21.68 -0.01 -3.09
CA ASP A 14 21.72 -1.45 -3.28
C ASP A 14 20.30 -2.02 -3.31
N LEU A 15 20.01 -2.91 -4.25
CA LEU A 15 18.73 -3.61 -4.34
C LEU A 15 18.87 -4.99 -3.72
N VAL A 16 18.18 -5.22 -2.61
CA VAL A 16 18.19 -6.51 -1.90
C VAL A 16 16.87 -7.26 -2.16
N PRO A 17 16.88 -8.41 -2.84
CA PRO A 17 15.67 -9.17 -3.10
C PRO A 17 15.08 -9.72 -1.80
N LEU A 18 13.77 -9.50 -1.61
CA LEU A 18 12.99 -10.11 -0.56
C LEU A 18 12.54 -11.49 -1.02
N SER A 19 13.22 -12.51 -0.50
CA SER A 19 12.95 -13.91 -0.81
C SER A 19 12.64 -14.72 0.45
N GLY A 20 11.85 -15.79 0.30
CA GLY A 20 11.46 -16.65 1.42
C GLY A 20 10.34 -16.07 2.28
N GLN A 21 10.28 -16.53 3.53
CA GLN A 21 9.22 -16.21 4.49
C GLN A 21 9.54 -14.97 5.35
N ARG A 22 10.83 -14.70 5.60
CA ARG A 22 11.29 -13.63 6.48
C ARG A 22 12.63 -13.08 6.01
N VAL A 23 12.77 -11.75 6.06
CA VAL A 23 14.03 -11.04 5.79
C VAL A 23 14.32 -10.13 6.97
N THR A 24 15.48 -10.31 7.60
CA THR A 24 15.89 -9.52 8.76
C THR A 24 16.70 -8.30 8.34
N LEU A 25 16.53 -7.21 9.09
CA LEU A 25 17.23 -5.96 8.88
C LEU A 25 17.85 -5.45 10.18
N GLY A 26 19.13 -5.09 10.15
CA GLY A 26 19.84 -4.59 11.32
C GLY A 26 21.35 -4.44 11.10
N LYS A 27 22.05 -4.01 12.15
CA LYS A 27 23.49 -3.72 12.08
C LYS A 27 24.38 -4.97 11.98
N ALA A 28 23.92 -6.10 12.54
CA ALA A 28 24.72 -7.32 12.49
C ALA A 28 24.84 -7.84 11.05
N SER A 29 26.03 -8.28 10.66
CA SER A 29 26.30 -8.89 9.34
C SER A 29 25.57 -10.21 9.12
N SER A 30 25.00 -10.80 10.17
CA SER A 30 24.16 -11.99 10.10
C SER A 30 22.73 -11.71 9.60
N ASN A 31 22.33 -10.44 9.45
CA ASN A 31 21.04 -10.10 8.88
C ASN A 31 21.06 -10.20 7.36
N ALA A 32 19.91 -10.48 6.76
CA ALA A 32 19.77 -10.48 5.32
C ALA A 32 20.01 -9.09 4.71
N VAL A 33 19.60 -8.03 5.42
CA VAL A 33 19.97 -6.64 5.13
C VAL A 33 20.84 -6.11 6.27
N ALA A 34 22.14 -6.05 6.02
CA ALA A 34 23.12 -5.54 6.98
C ALA A 34 23.33 -4.03 6.79
N LEU A 35 23.08 -3.26 7.84
CA LEU A 35 23.32 -1.81 7.92
C LEU A 35 24.49 -1.54 8.87
N ASP A 36 25.64 -2.13 8.58
CA ASP A 36 26.84 -2.12 9.42
C ASP A 36 27.44 -0.72 9.62
N HIS A 37 27.22 0.19 8.68
CA HIS A 37 27.67 1.57 8.70
C HIS A 37 26.87 2.48 9.66
N ASP A 38 25.68 2.09 10.13
CA ASP A 38 24.86 2.92 11.01
C ASP A 38 24.80 2.40 12.45
N GLU A 39 25.60 3.02 13.31
CA GLU A 39 25.66 2.75 14.75
C GLU A 39 24.33 3.02 15.50
N THR A 40 23.40 3.75 14.89
CA THR A 40 22.08 4.00 15.48
C THR A 40 21.07 2.86 15.22
N VAL A 41 21.46 1.86 14.42
CA VAL A 41 20.64 0.68 14.12
C VAL A 41 20.97 -0.44 15.13
N SER A 42 19.96 -1.03 15.75
CA SER A 42 20.11 -2.22 16.59
C SER A 42 20.66 -3.42 15.81
N ARG A 43 21.36 -4.34 16.49
CA ARG A 43 21.94 -5.55 15.87
C ARG A 43 20.90 -6.34 15.06
N LEU A 44 19.71 -6.51 15.62
CA LEU A 44 18.50 -7.01 14.97
C LEU A 44 17.43 -5.95 15.21
N HIS A 45 16.98 -5.26 14.16
CA HIS A 45 16.18 -4.04 14.30
C HIS A 45 14.73 -4.27 13.89
N ALA A 46 14.54 -4.75 12.67
CA ALA A 46 13.23 -5.00 12.09
C ALA A 46 13.25 -6.31 11.29
N VAL A 47 12.07 -6.85 11.06
CA VAL A 47 11.87 -7.99 10.18
C VAL A 47 10.79 -7.67 9.17
N PHE A 48 11.05 -8.07 7.94
CA PHE A 48 10.09 -8.11 6.87
C PHE A 48 9.54 -9.53 6.81
N GLU A 49 8.22 -9.70 6.92
CA GLU A 49 7.57 -11.02 6.86
C GLU A 49 6.69 -11.13 5.62
N ASN A 50 6.76 -12.28 4.96
CA ASN A 50 5.90 -12.59 3.83
C ASN A 50 4.63 -13.27 4.36
N LEU A 51 3.50 -12.56 4.28
CA LEU A 51 2.19 -13.08 4.71
C LEU A 51 1.49 -13.90 3.62
N GLY A 52 2.17 -14.18 2.51
CA GLY A 52 1.66 -14.90 1.34
C GLY A 52 0.93 -14.01 0.34
N PHE A 53 0.23 -12.97 0.81
CA PHE A 53 -0.48 -11.99 -0.04
C PHE A 53 0.15 -10.59 -0.04
N ALA A 54 1.07 -10.32 0.89
CA ALA A 54 1.79 -9.06 1.03
C ALA A 54 3.01 -9.23 1.94
N TRP A 55 3.94 -8.28 1.87
CA TRP A 55 4.98 -8.14 2.87
C TRP A 55 4.54 -7.22 4.01
N SER A 56 4.95 -7.52 5.23
CA SER A 56 4.80 -6.66 6.39
C SER A 56 6.15 -6.29 6.98
N VAL A 57 6.20 -5.23 7.77
CA VAL A 57 7.35 -4.86 8.61
C VAL A 57 6.94 -4.88 10.08
N ARG A 58 7.81 -5.42 10.92
CA ARG A 58 7.68 -5.37 12.38
C ARG A 58 9.00 -4.95 13.02
N ASP A 59 8.91 -4.06 14.00
CA ASP A 59 10.04 -3.72 14.89
C ASP A 59 10.32 -4.86 15.87
N LEU A 60 11.59 -5.19 16.10
CA LEU A 60 12.02 -6.27 16.99
C LEU A 60 12.55 -5.75 18.34
N GLY A 61 11.95 -4.68 18.86
CA GLY A 61 12.37 -4.05 20.11
C GLY A 61 13.63 -3.21 19.93
N SER A 62 13.70 -2.49 18.81
CA SER A 62 14.86 -1.66 18.50
C SER A 62 15.00 -0.48 19.45
N ARG A 63 16.24 0.00 19.64
CA ARG A 63 16.52 1.10 20.57
C ARG A 63 15.88 2.43 20.13
N ASN A 64 15.90 2.71 18.84
CA ASN A 64 15.45 3.99 18.27
C ASN A 64 14.04 3.90 17.64
N GLY A 65 13.48 2.70 17.57
CA GLY A 65 12.23 2.41 16.86
C GLY A 65 12.41 2.34 15.35
N THR A 66 11.45 1.65 14.73
CA THR A 66 11.25 1.64 13.28
C THR A 66 10.20 2.66 12.89
N TYR A 67 10.41 3.36 11.78
CA TYR A 67 9.48 4.34 11.22
C TYR A 67 9.06 3.91 9.82
N LEU A 68 7.77 4.03 9.51
CA LEU A 68 7.19 3.80 8.19
C LEU A 68 6.62 5.13 7.69
N ASN A 69 7.12 5.64 6.56
CA ASN A 69 6.72 6.93 5.97
C ASN A 69 6.74 8.10 6.98
N GLY A 70 7.71 8.09 7.89
CA GLY A 70 7.87 9.10 8.94
C GLY A 70 7.10 8.83 10.24
N GLU A 71 6.17 7.88 10.26
CA GLU A 71 5.40 7.50 11.45
C GLU A 71 6.08 6.34 12.19
N ARG A 72 6.25 6.44 13.52
CA ARG A 72 6.85 5.35 14.31
C ARG A 72 5.85 4.18 14.42
N ILE A 73 6.27 2.99 14.03
CA ILE A 73 5.43 1.79 14.15
C ILE A 73 5.59 1.17 15.55
N THR A 74 4.48 0.76 16.15
CA THR A 74 4.43 0.06 17.45
C THR A 74 3.90 -1.37 17.32
N ALA A 75 3.31 -1.70 16.17
CA ALA A 75 2.83 -3.02 15.81
C ALA A 75 3.25 -3.34 14.37
N GLU A 76 3.05 -4.58 13.95
CA GLU A 76 3.28 -5.00 12.57
C GLU A 76 2.42 -4.18 11.59
N ARG A 77 3.02 -3.77 10.46
CA ARG A 77 2.35 -3.00 9.41
C ARG A 77 2.58 -3.63 8.05
N VAL A 78 1.52 -3.76 7.27
CA VAL A 78 1.61 -4.23 5.88
C VAL A 78 2.25 -3.13 5.02
N LEU A 79 3.22 -3.53 4.20
CA LEU A 79 3.96 -2.65 3.31
C LEU A 79 3.27 -2.53 1.96
N ARG A 80 3.44 -1.37 1.34
CA ARG A 80 3.06 -1.07 -0.04
C ARG A 80 4.30 -0.69 -0.82
N SER A 81 4.34 -1.05 -2.10
CA SER A 81 5.42 -0.64 -3.00
C SER A 81 5.62 0.89 -2.95
N GLY A 82 6.86 1.34 -2.79
CA GLY A 82 7.26 2.72 -2.54
C GLY A 82 7.34 3.12 -1.06
N ASP A 83 6.91 2.29 -0.11
CA ASP A 83 6.95 2.63 1.31
C ASP A 83 8.38 2.79 1.82
N GLU A 84 8.61 3.88 2.55
CA GLU A 84 9.87 4.16 3.20
C GLU A 84 9.89 3.59 4.62
N VAL A 85 10.81 2.65 4.86
CA VAL A 85 11.16 2.21 6.21
C VAL A 85 12.44 2.93 6.63
N ARG A 86 12.39 3.61 7.76
CA ARG A 86 13.57 4.26 8.37
C ARG A 86 13.89 3.60 9.69
N VAL A 87 15.15 3.23 9.84
CA VAL A 87 15.71 2.67 11.08
C VAL A 87 16.98 3.44 11.41
N GLY A 88 17.06 4.00 12.63
CA GLY A 88 18.18 4.89 12.94
C GLY A 88 18.26 6.06 11.96
N ARG A 89 19.41 6.21 11.29
CA ARG A 89 19.65 7.18 10.20
C ARG A 89 19.56 6.55 8.82
N SER A 90 19.55 5.21 8.73
CA SER A 90 19.40 4.50 7.47
C SER A 90 17.96 4.49 6.97
N ARG A 91 17.82 4.56 5.64
CA ARG A 91 16.55 4.51 4.92
C ARG A 91 16.54 3.35 3.95
N VAL A 92 15.42 2.64 3.91
CA VAL A 92 15.12 1.54 2.99
C VAL A 92 13.78 1.80 2.34
N ILE A 93 13.65 1.54 1.04
CA ILE A 93 12.38 1.66 0.33
C ILE A 93 11.94 0.27 -0.12
N PHE A 94 10.70 -0.10 0.18
CA PHE A 94 10.14 -1.38 -0.24
C PHE A 94 9.55 -1.27 -1.64
N TRP A 95 9.92 -2.18 -2.52
CA TRP A 95 9.38 -2.29 -3.87
C TRP A 95 8.82 -3.69 -4.10
N GLU A 96 7.60 -3.76 -4.61
CA GLU A 96 7.00 -4.99 -5.11
C GLU A 96 6.88 -4.89 -6.63
N VAL A 97 7.65 -5.71 -7.34
CA VAL A 97 7.53 -5.92 -8.78
C VAL A 97 6.48 -7.00 -9.00
N ARG A 98 5.34 -6.59 -9.54
CA ARG A 98 4.40 -7.53 -10.15
C ARG A 98 5.01 -7.90 -11.50
N ASP A 99 5.35 -9.18 -11.68
CA ASP A 99 5.91 -9.69 -12.93
C ASP A 99 4.91 -9.42 -14.08
N GLY A 100 5.09 -8.29 -14.74
CA GLY A 100 4.54 -7.94 -16.04
C GLY A 100 5.75 -7.56 -16.89
N GLY A 101 6.01 -8.35 -17.93
CA GLY A 101 7.28 -8.40 -18.64
C GLY A 101 7.69 -7.12 -19.37
N ASP A 102 9.02 -6.99 -19.44
CA ASP A 102 9.87 -6.40 -20.47
C ASP A 102 9.64 -4.94 -20.94
N GLY A 103 10.72 -4.16 -20.89
CA GLY A 103 10.88 -3.01 -21.77
C GLY A 103 11.70 -1.86 -21.19
N ARG A 104 13.03 -2.00 -21.22
CA ARG A 104 14.06 -0.93 -21.29
C ARG A 104 13.92 0.34 -20.44
N LEU A 105 14.93 0.51 -19.59
CA LEU A 105 15.44 1.79 -19.09
C LEU A 105 15.65 2.75 -20.26
N ASP A 106 14.90 3.85 -20.29
CA ASP A 106 15.28 5.14 -20.86
C ASP A 106 14.49 6.23 -20.08
N GLU A 107 15.09 7.41 -20.00
CA GLU A 107 14.96 8.42 -18.95
C GLU A 107 13.65 9.22 -18.85
N GLU A 108 13.50 9.84 -17.67
CA GLU A 108 12.86 11.14 -17.42
C GLU A 108 11.33 11.31 -17.57
N THR A 109 10.73 11.55 -16.41
CA THR A 109 9.59 12.45 -16.17
C THR A 109 8.20 11.97 -16.58
N VAL A 110 7.23 12.35 -15.73
CA VAL A 110 5.78 12.39 -15.91
C VAL A 110 5.01 11.26 -15.23
N ALA A 111 4.31 11.69 -14.18
CA ALA A 111 3.07 11.16 -13.61
C ALA A 111 2.88 9.65 -13.65
N ALA A 112 2.87 9.04 -12.46
CA ALA A 112 2.38 7.68 -12.22
C ALA A 112 0.97 7.50 -12.82
N ALA A 113 0.92 7.08 -14.07
CA ALA A 113 -0.29 6.60 -14.71
C ALA A 113 -0.64 5.26 -14.03
N PRO A 114 -1.92 5.00 -13.74
CA PRO A 114 -2.33 3.77 -13.10
C PRO A 114 -1.85 2.56 -13.91
N ILE A 115 -1.13 1.65 -13.25
CA ILE A 115 -0.57 0.41 -13.83
C ILE A 115 -1.67 -0.50 -14.43
N GLU A 116 -2.94 -0.24 -14.12
CA GLU A 116 -4.11 -0.82 -14.77
C GLU A 116 -5.16 0.29 -14.95
N ALA A 117 -5.58 0.55 -16.20
CA ALA A 117 -6.65 1.51 -16.46
C ALA A 117 -7.93 1.11 -15.72
N PRO A 118 -8.72 2.07 -15.21
CA PRO A 118 -9.93 1.75 -14.49
C PRO A 118 -10.89 0.99 -15.43
N PRO A 119 -11.60 -0.05 -14.93
CA PRO A 119 -12.58 -0.76 -15.74
C PRO A 119 -13.64 0.23 -16.24
N ARG A 120 -14.32 -0.09 -17.35
CA ARG A 120 -15.41 0.77 -17.83
C ARG A 120 -16.55 0.80 -16.79
N LEU A 121 -16.75 1.97 -16.20
CA LEU A 121 -17.78 2.22 -15.20
C LEU A 121 -18.97 2.94 -15.83
N THR A 122 -20.17 2.53 -15.42
CA THR A 122 -21.38 3.32 -15.63
C THR A 122 -21.40 4.52 -14.69
N ARG A 123 -22.21 5.54 -15.00
CA ARG A 123 -22.38 6.72 -14.14
C ARG A 123 -22.75 6.34 -12.71
N ARG A 124 -23.68 5.38 -12.54
CA ARG A 124 -24.12 4.92 -11.21
C ARG A 124 -23.04 4.18 -10.44
N GLU A 125 -22.23 3.36 -11.10
CA GLU A 125 -21.10 2.69 -10.45
C GLU A 125 -20.02 3.68 -10.02
N HIS A 126 -19.76 4.72 -10.83
CA HIS A 126 -18.85 5.80 -10.47
C HIS A 126 -19.38 6.59 -9.26
N ASP A 127 -20.68 6.95 -9.23
CA ASP A 127 -21.30 7.64 -8.09
C ASP A 127 -21.17 6.81 -6.80
N VAL A 128 -21.37 5.49 -6.88
CA VAL A 128 -21.17 4.56 -5.76
C VAL A 128 -19.73 4.56 -5.27
N LEU A 129 -18.74 4.51 -6.18
CA LEU A 129 -17.32 4.57 -5.79
C LEU A 129 -16.94 5.89 -5.13
N VAL A 130 -17.46 7.02 -5.63
CA VAL A 130 -17.21 8.34 -5.04
C VAL A 130 -17.72 8.38 -3.60
N VAL A 131 -18.97 7.98 -3.37
CA VAL A 131 -19.55 7.98 -2.01
C VAL A 131 -18.85 6.97 -1.11
N LEU A 132 -18.48 5.80 -1.63
CA LEU A 132 -17.69 4.80 -0.90
C LEU A 132 -16.37 5.38 -0.39
N CYS A 133 -15.64 6.09 -1.26
CA CYS A 133 -14.29 6.58 -0.98
C CYS A 133 -14.25 7.95 -0.29
N ARG A 134 -15.35 8.70 -0.24
CA ARG A 134 -15.42 10.05 0.34
C ARG A 134 -14.89 10.13 1.79
N PRO A 135 -15.21 9.22 2.72
CA PRO A 135 -14.66 9.32 4.07
C PRO A 135 -13.13 9.17 4.15
N LEU A 136 -12.49 8.62 3.11
CA LEU A 136 -11.04 8.40 3.06
C LEU A 136 -10.23 9.70 2.97
N VAL A 137 -10.86 10.83 2.66
CA VAL A 137 -10.22 12.15 2.66
C VAL A 137 -10.54 12.99 3.90
N SER A 138 -11.24 12.42 4.88
CA SER A 138 -11.52 13.09 6.15
C SER A 138 -10.28 13.10 7.05
N ASP A 139 -10.22 14.05 8.00
CA ASP A 139 -9.14 14.16 9.01
C ASP A 139 -9.21 13.07 10.10
N ASP A 140 -9.93 11.97 9.84
CA ASP A 140 -10.02 10.84 10.76
C ASP A 140 -8.70 10.04 10.77
N PRO A 141 -8.14 9.68 11.95
CA PRO A 141 -6.94 8.85 12.04
C PRO A 141 -7.09 7.46 11.41
N PHE A 142 -8.31 6.94 11.30
CA PHE A 142 -8.63 5.63 10.72
C PHE A 142 -9.85 5.73 9.80
N PRO A 143 -9.71 6.33 8.61
CA PRO A 143 -10.86 6.58 7.77
C PRO A 143 -11.35 5.27 7.14
N GLU A 144 -12.61 4.93 7.41
CA GLU A 144 -13.27 3.75 6.84
C GLU A 144 -14.16 4.12 5.63
N PRO A 145 -14.19 3.29 4.57
CA PRO A 145 -15.11 3.50 3.47
C PRO A 145 -16.58 3.51 3.91
N ALA A 146 -17.40 4.28 3.22
CA ALA A 146 -18.81 4.47 3.58
C ALA A 146 -19.58 3.13 3.70
N SER A 147 -20.50 3.08 4.65
CA SER A 147 -21.39 1.93 4.83
C SER A 147 -22.45 1.86 3.72
N VAL A 148 -22.99 0.67 3.48
CA VAL A 148 -24.08 0.46 2.49
C VAL A 148 -25.28 1.36 2.78
N ARG A 149 -25.65 1.47 4.06
CA ARG A 149 -26.73 2.34 4.52
C ARG A 149 -26.45 3.81 4.19
N ARG A 150 -25.22 4.28 4.40
CA ARG A 150 -24.81 5.65 4.09
C ARG A 150 -24.82 5.91 2.59
N MET A 151 -24.27 5.00 1.79
CA MET A 151 -24.30 5.08 0.32
C MET A 151 -25.72 5.16 -0.21
N ALA A 152 -26.63 4.33 0.32
CA ALA A 152 -28.04 4.34 -0.07
C ALA A 152 -28.72 5.69 0.23
N GLY A 153 -28.46 6.24 1.42
CA GLY A 153 -28.97 7.54 1.83
C GLY A 153 -28.45 8.70 0.97
N GLU A 154 -27.16 8.74 0.66
CA GLU A 154 -26.56 9.81 -0.14
C GLU A 154 -26.93 9.73 -1.63
N LEU A 155 -27.09 8.53 -2.18
CA LEU A 155 -27.45 8.33 -3.59
C LEU A 155 -28.95 8.29 -3.86
N PHE A 156 -29.78 8.39 -2.81
CA PHE A 156 -31.25 8.28 -2.88
C PHE A 156 -31.72 6.98 -3.57
N VAL A 157 -31.10 5.85 -3.21
CA VAL A 157 -31.43 4.51 -3.73
C VAL A 157 -31.61 3.51 -2.59
N THR A 158 -32.10 2.30 -2.88
CA THR A 158 -32.24 1.25 -1.87
C THR A 158 -30.89 0.60 -1.54
N GLU A 159 -30.75 0.06 -0.32
CA GLU A 159 -29.55 -0.71 0.06
C GLU A 159 -29.31 -1.93 -0.85
N ALA A 160 -30.38 -2.54 -1.36
CA ALA A 160 -30.29 -3.65 -2.32
C ALA A 160 -29.68 -3.20 -3.65
N ALA A 161 -30.06 -2.01 -4.15
CA ALA A 161 -29.45 -1.43 -5.35
C ALA A 161 -27.96 -1.12 -5.13
N VAL A 162 -27.59 -0.58 -3.97
CA VAL A 162 -26.17 -0.36 -3.62
C VAL A 162 -25.41 -1.68 -3.57
N LYS A 163 -25.96 -2.73 -2.94
CA LYS A 163 -25.32 -4.06 -2.90
C LYS A 163 -25.13 -4.63 -4.29
N GLN A 164 -26.09 -4.46 -5.20
CA GLN A 164 -25.95 -4.90 -6.59
C GLN A 164 -24.85 -4.14 -7.33
N HIS A 165 -24.79 -2.81 -7.19
CA HIS A 165 -23.71 -2.01 -7.78
C HIS A 165 -22.35 -2.36 -7.18
N LEU A 166 -22.25 -2.59 -5.88
CA LEU A 166 -21.03 -3.05 -5.22
C LEU A 166 -20.60 -4.42 -5.73
N GLN A 167 -21.53 -5.36 -5.93
CA GLN A 167 -21.19 -6.67 -6.48
C GLN A 167 -20.61 -6.55 -7.90
N ASN A 168 -21.25 -5.76 -8.76
CA ASN A 168 -20.72 -5.49 -10.11
C ASN A 168 -19.34 -4.82 -10.05
N LEU A 169 -19.13 -3.90 -9.11
CA LEU A 169 -17.84 -3.25 -8.88
C LEU A 169 -16.80 -4.24 -8.39
N TYR A 170 -17.13 -5.13 -7.45
CA TYR A 170 -16.21 -6.17 -7.00
C TYR A 170 -15.77 -7.06 -8.15
N ASP A 171 -16.69 -7.45 -9.02
CA ASP A 171 -16.37 -8.28 -10.18
C ASP A 171 -15.47 -7.52 -11.17
N LYS A 172 -15.80 -6.24 -11.46
CA LYS A 172 -15.02 -5.38 -12.38
C LYS A 172 -13.61 -5.06 -11.88
N PHE A 173 -13.43 -4.92 -10.57
CA PHE A 173 -12.14 -4.63 -9.94
C PHE A 173 -11.44 -5.90 -9.43
N ALA A 174 -11.97 -7.09 -9.75
CA ALA A 174 -11.46 -8.38 -9.31
C ALA A 174 -11.21 -8.44 -7.78
N VAL A 175 -12.12 -7.87 -6.99
CA VAL A 175 -12.01 -7.81 -5.53
C VAL A 175 -12.34 -9.19 -4.93
N PRO A 176 -11.39 -9.85 -4.27
CA PRO A 176 -11.60 -11.18 -3.69
C PRO A 176 -12.68 -11.14 -2.60
N ALA A 177 -13.35 -12.27 -2.37
CA ALA A 177 -14.45 -12.39 -1.41
C ALA A 177 -13.98 -12.36 0.06
N GLU A 178 -12.67 -12.50 0.31
CA GLU A 178 -12.09 -12.62 1.64
C GLU A 178 -11.76 -11.24 2.28
N GLY A 179 -12.17 -11.07 3.53
CA GLY A 179 -11.97 -9.85 4.32
C GLY A 179 -12.94 -8.72 3.96
N ASP A 180 -12.58 -7.48 4.31
CA ASP A 180 -13.44 -6.32 4.02
C ASP A 180 -13.35 -5.91 2.54
N ARG A 181 -14.30 -6.41 1.75
CA ARG A 181 -14.42 -6.14 0.31
C ARG A 181 -14.57 -4.64 -0.02
N ARG A 182 -15.20 -3.84 0.87
CA ARG A 182 -15.38 -2.40 0.63
C ARG A 182 -14.08 -1.64 0.73
N VAL A 183 -13.25 -1.96 1.73
CA VAL A 183 -11.91 -1.40 1.91
C VAL A 183 -11.03 -1.74 0.72
N ARG A 184 -11.07 -2.99 0.25
CA ARG A 184 -10.32 -3.42 -0.94
C ARG A 184 -10.76 -2.68 -2.20
N LEU A 185 -12.07 -2.58 -2.44
CA LEU A 185 -12.62 -1.87 -3.59
C LEU A 185 -12.21 -0.38 -3.58
N ALA A 186 -12.27 0.28 -2.43
CA ALA A 186 -11.89 1.69 -2.31
C ALA A 186 -10.39 1.91 -2.60
N ASN A 187 -9.53 1.05 -2.05
CA ASN A 187 -8.09 1.09 -2.34
C ASN A 187 -7.79 0.86 -3.83
N GLU A 188 -8.48 -0.09 -4.46
CA GLU A 188 -8.27 -0.41 -5.88
C GLU A 188 -8.81 0.69 -6.80
N ALA A 189 -9.94 1.31 -6.45
CA ALA A 189 -10.51 2.44 -7.18
C ALA A 189 -9.58 3.66 -7.18
N LEU A 190 -8.97 3.98 -6.04
CA LEU A 190 -7.97 5.05 -5.94
C LEU A 190 -6.68 4.70 -6.71
N ARG A 191 -6.19 3.46 -6.56
CA ARG A 191 -4.96 2.98 -7.23
C ARG A 191 -5.08 3.00 -8.75
N ARG A 192 -6.24 2.57 -9.30
CA ARG A 192 -6.52 2.57 -10.74
C ARG A 192 -6.94 3.94 -11.30
N GLY A 193 -7.03 4.97 -10.45
CA GLY A 193 -7.53 6.28 -10.85
C GLY A 193 -9.01 6.30 -11.27
N ALA A 194 -9.80 5.30 -10.84
CA ALA A 194 -11.25 5.28 -11.06
C ALA A 194 -11.95 6.39 -10.26
N VAL A 195 -11.34 6.79 -9.14
CA VAL A 195 -11.72 7.96 -8.35
C VAL A 195 -10.44 8.70 -7.96
N THR A 196 -10.45 10.03 -8.04
CA THR A 196 -9.30 10.90 -7.72
C THR A 196 -9.55 11.69 -6.44
N LEU A 197 -8.46 12.08 -5.74
CA LEU A 197 -8.56 12.93 -4.55
C LEU A 197 -9.23 14.28 -4.84
N ALA A 198 -9.08 14.82 -6.05
CA ALA A 198 -9.78 16.03 -6.48
C ALA A 198 -11.30 15.83 -6.53
N GLN A 199 -11.77 14.71 -7.07
CA GLN A 199 -13.21 14.38 -7.11
C GLN A 199 -13.79 14.18 -5.71
N LEU A 200 -13.02 13.60 -4.78
CA LEU A 200 -13.45 13.36 -3.40
C LEU A 200 -13.56 14.64 -2.57
N ARG A 201 -12.77 15.67 -2.89
CA ARG A 201 -12.79 16.98 -2.22
C ARG A 201 -13.78 17.98 -2.84
N ALA A 202 -14.19 17.75 -4.08
CA ALA A 202 -15.00 18.69 -4.86
C ALA A 202 -16.52 18.60 -4.65
N THR A 203 -17.01 17.70 -3.78
CA THR A 203 -18.45 17.42 -3.64
C THR A 203 -18.84 17.16 -2.19
#